data_AF-A0AAD9KX86-F1
#
_entry.id   AF-A0AAD9KX86-F1
#
_cell.length_a   1.000
_cell.length_b   1.000
_cell.length_c   1.000
_cell.angle_alpha   90.00
_cell.angle_beta   90.00
_cell.angle_gamma   90.00
#
_symmetry.space_group_name_H-M   'P 1'
#
loop_
_entity.id
_entity.type
_entity.pdbx_description
1 polymer ?
#
loop_
_entity_poly.entity_id
_entity_poly.type
_entity_poly.pdbx_seq_one_letter_code
_entity_poly.pdbx_strand_id
1 'polypeptide(L)'
;MCVVVPNHNITTFSDVSGKAERFIYHRLDLQPNKMPLCRIGKKLGTRQSPVMKFTTAAFVNPFLYVRRTETAETVEIYEQFVLKAPTSNANLKHIVITVVSLTEHLDDFWKLNDYPYWRYVATREGVFKIYPGTVLPKNYDPIIRRWFLSAEANNGDLVLTPPYVDAFGSGVVLTLCKTVVVQNGSV
;
A
#
# COMPACT_ATOMS: atom_id res chain seq x y z
N MET A 1 -3.57 -12.54 -3.29
CA MET A 1 -2.39 -12.45 -4.18
C MET A 1 -1.57 -11.26 -3.74
N CYS A 2 -0.26 -11.45 -3.53
CA CYS A 2 0.63 -10.44 -2.99
C CYS A 2 1.75 -10.11 -3.98
N VAL A 3 2.09 -8.82 -4.09
CA VAL A 3 3.21 -8.32 -4.91
C VAL A 3 4.19 -7.54 -4.02
N VAL A 4 5.48 -7.81 -4.17
CA VAL A 4 6.57 -7.08 -3.48
C VAL A 4 7.39 -6.33 -4.51
N VAL A 5 7.74 -5.07 -4.26
CA VAL A 5 8.68 -4.34 -5.12
C VAL A 5 10.01 -4.19 -4.38
N PRO A 6 11.06 -4.96 -4.73
CA PRO A 6 12.35 -4.90 -4.07
C PRO A 6 13.27 -3.82 -4.68
N ASN A 7 13.61 -2.78 -3.91
CA ASN A 7 14.75 -1.85 -4.07
C ASN A 7 14.95 -1.08 -5.42
N HIS A 8 15.86 -0.11 -5.35
CA HIS A 8 16.01 1.18 -6.07
C HIS A 8 16.15 1.25 -7.61
N ASN A 9 15.76 0.24 -8.39
CA ASN A 9 15.71 0.40 -9.85
C ASN A 9 14.39 1.07 -10.32
N ILE A 10 13.93 2.09 -9.60
CA ILE A 10 12.96 3.08 -10.12
C ILE A 10 13.77 4.17 -10.83
N THR A 11 14.68 3.78 -11.71
CA THR A 11 15.43 4.71 -12.53
C THR A 11 14.68 4.87 -13.82
N THR A 12 13.96 6.00 -13.90
CA THR A 12 13.35 6.59 -15.10
C THR A 12 12.26 5.77 -15.78
N PHE A 13 11.04 5.87 -15.25
CA PHE A 13 9.87 5.96 -16.13
C PHE A 13 9.81 7.39 -16.66
N SER A 14 10.42 7.64 -17.81
CA SER A 14 10.16 8.86 -18.59
C SER A 14 8.75 8.88 -19.20
N ASP A 15 7.91 7.87 -18.93
CA ASP A 15 6.59 7.73 -19.55
C ASP A 15 5.42 7.40 -18.60
N VAL A 16 5.63 7.45 -17.27
CA VAL A 16 4.50 7.59 -16.33
C VAL A 16 4.40 9.06 -15.94
N SER A 17 3.95 9.86 -16.91
CA SER A 17 3.42 11.22 -16.68
C SER A 17 2.07 11.21 -15.94
N GLY A 18 1.73 10.11 -15.25
CA GLY A 18 0.47 9.92 -14.57
C GLY A 18 0.57 10.39 -13.12
N LYS A 19 0.05 11.59 -12.87
CA LYS A 19 -0.44 11.96 -11.55
C LYS A 19 -1.44 10.88 -11.10
N ALA A 20 -1.31 10.35 -9.88
CA ALA A 20 -2.28 9.40 -9.37
C ALA A 20 -3.69 10.02 -9.42
N GLU A 21 -4.66 9.32 -10.00
CA GLU A 21 -6.04 9.80 -10.11
C GLU A 21 -6.86 9.37 -8.89
N ARG A 22 -6.53 8.20 -8.31
CA ARG A 22 -7.22 7.61 -7.17
C ARG A 22 -6.26 7.31 -6.04
N PHE A 23 -6.57 7.87 -4.87
CA PHE A 23 -5.85 7.60 -3.64
C PHE A 23 -6.79 7.67 -2.45
N ILE A 24 -6.83 6.61 -1.65
CA ILE A 24 -7.59 6.53 -0.41
C ILE A 24 -6.65 6.05 0.67
N TYR A 25 -6.54 6.82 1.74
CA TYR A 25 -5.72 6.45 2.89
C TYR A 25 -6.45 5.46 3.81
N HIS A 26 -5.70 4.60 4.50
CA HIS A 26 -6.26 3.50 5.29
C HIS A 26 -7.12 3.93 6.50
N ARG A 27 -7.00 5.18 6.95
CA ARG A 27 -7.73 5.71 8.12
C ARG A 27 -9.18 6.09 7.76
N LEU A 28 -9.93 5.09 7.27
CA LEU A 28 -11.35 5.22 6.92
C LEU A 28 -12.20 5.67 8.12
N ASP A 29 -11.74 5.38 9.34
CA ASP A 29 -12.33 5.84 10.60
C ASP A 29 -12.29 7.36 10.78
N LEU A 30 -11.34 8.06 10.14
CA LEU A 30 -11.21 9.51 10.17
C LEU A 30 -12.00 10.22 9.06
N GLN A 31 -12.54 9.47 8.09
CA GLN A 31 -13.23 10.01 6.91
C GLN A 31 -14.49 9.19 6.56
N PRO A 32 -15.45 9.05 7.49
CA PRO A 32 -16.58 8.14 7.35
C PRO A 32 -17.53 8.49 6.19
N ASN A 33 -17.55 9.74 5.76
CA ASN A 33 -18.47 10.23 4.72
C ASN A 33 -17.88 10.16 3.30
N LYS A 34 -16.61 9.77 3.14
CA LYS A 34 -15.97 9.71 1.81
C LYS A 34 -16.42 8.54 0.96
N MET A 35 -16.84 7.44 1.59
CA MET A 35 -17.31 6.26 0.90
C MET A 35 -18.16 5.38 1.80
N PRO A 36 -19.03 4.54 1.22
CA PRO A 36 -19.67 3.43 1.92
C PRO A 36 -18.67 2.56 2.67
N LEU A 37 -18.87 2.52 3.99
CA LEU A 37 -18.12 1.69 4.92
C LEU A 37 -18.88 0.42 5.27
N CYS A 38 -18.14 -0.64 5.55
CA CYS A 38 -18.65 -1.94 5.93
C CYS A 38 -17.71 -2.62 6.94
N ARG A 39 -18.06 -3.84 7.34
CA ARG A 39 -17.20 -4.70 8.16
C ARG A 39 -16.50 -5.73 7.29
N ILE A 40 -15.17 -5.75 7.35
CA ILE A 40 -14.35 -6.83 6.80
C ILE A 40 -13.86 -7.66 7.99
N GLY A 41 -14.53 -8.79 8.23
CA GLY A 41 -14.40 -9.52 9.49
C GLY A 41 -14.80 -8.62 10.68
N LYS A 42 -13.88 -8.40 11.61
CA LYS A 42 -14.10 -7.52 12.78
C LYS A 42 -13.67 -6.06 12.52
N LYS A 43 -13.04 -5.76 11.39
CA LYS A 43 -12.46 -4.44 11.10
C LYS A 43 -13.40 -3.55 10.30
N LEU A 44 -13.26 -2.23 10.50
CA LEU A 44 -13.84 -1.23 9.61
C LEU A 44 -13.11 -1.27 8.26
N GLY A 45 -13.87 -1.23 7.17
CA GLY A 45 -13.32 -1.33 5.83
C GLY A 45 -14.31 -0.92 4.75
N THR A 46 -13.92 -1.15 3.50
CA THR A 46 -14.76 -0.96 2.32
C THR A 46 -14.44 -2.03 1.28
N ARG A 47 -15.44 -2.50 0.54
CA ARG A 47 -15.25 -3.37 -0.62
C ARG A 47 -15.18 -2.58 -1.94
N GLN A 48 -15.39 -1.27 -1.90
CA GLN A 48 -15.46 -0.46 -3.12
C GLN A 48 -14.07 -0.12 -3.68
N SER A 49 -13.06 -0.05 -2.83
CA SER A 49 -11.72 0.40 -3.21
C SER A 49 -10.63 -0.20 -2.34
N PRO A 50 -9.40 -0.38 -2.87
CA PRO A 50 -8.23 -0.54 -2.02
C PRO A 50 -7.96 0.72 -1.21
N VAL A 51 -7.17 0.55 -0.15
CA VAL A 51 -6.61 1.65 0.63
C VAL A 51 -5.11 1.55 0.69
N MET A 52 -4.46 2.68 0.95
CA MET A 52 -3.02 2.78 1.11
C MET A 52 -2.64 3.20 2.53
N LYS A 53 -1.54 2.63 3.02
CA LYS A 53 -0.86 3.02 4.24
C LYS A 53 0.57 3.44 3.94
N PHE A 54 0.99 4.50 4.60
CA PHE A 54 2.38 4.89 4.68
C PHE A 54 3.02 4.30 5.94
N THR A 55 4.19 3.70 5.79
CA THR A 55 5.05 3.27 6.88
C THR A 55 6.08 4.35 7.17
N THR A 56 6.87 4.18 8.22
CA THR A 56 7.95 5.11 8.59
C THR A 56 8.90 5.41 7.43
N ALA A 57 9.14 4.46 6.52
CA ALA A 57 10.03 4.63 5.38
C ALA A 57 9.55 5.68 4.35
N ALA A 58 8.25 5.97 4.30
CA ALA A 58 7.66 6.96 3.39
C ALA A 58 7.92 8.41 3.81
N PHE A 59 8.30 8.64 5.06
CA PHE A 59 8.45 9.98 5.63
C PHE A 59 9.90 10.48 5.54
N VAL A 60 10.06 11.79 5.32
CA VAL A 60 11.38 12.46 5.39
C VAL A 60 11.89 12.43 6.83
N ASN A 61 11.02 12.72 7.81
CA ASN A 61 11.28 12.53 9.22
C ASN A 61 10.34 11.46 9.82
N PRO A 62 10.78 10.18 9.92
CA PRO A 62 9.98 9.09 10.45
C PRO A 62 9.60 9.24 11.93
N PHE A 63 10.42 9.94 12.72
CA PHE A 63 10.19 10.12 14.15
C PHE A 63 8.92 10.96 14.42
N LEU A 64 8.65 11.96 13.59
CA LEU A 64 7.42 12.76 13.71
C LEU A 64 6.16 11.92 13.46
N TYR A 65 6.20 11.01 12.48
CA TYR A 65 5.10 10.10 12.19
C TYR A 65 4.79 9.17 13.37
N VAL A 66 5.84 8.61 13.99
CA VAL A 66 5.67 7.73 15.15
C VAL A 66 5.04 8.47 16.33
N ARG A 67 5.50 9.69 16.63
CA ARG A 67 5.03 10.45 17.81
C ARG A 67 3.65 11.09 17.65
N ARG A 68 3.23 11.45 16.43
CA ARG A 68 1.97 12.17 16.20
C ARG A 68 0.83 11.21 15.88
N THR A 69 -0.34 11.44 16.45
CA THR A 69 -1.57 10.72 16.06
C THR A 69 -2.08 11.29 14.74
N GLU A 70 -2.40 10.43 13.78
CA GLU A 70 -3.01 10.88 12.53
C GLU A 70 -4.44 11.35 12.81
N THR A 71 -4.78 12.52 12.28
CA THR A 71 -6.10 13.18 12.33
C THR A 71 -6.67 13.31 10.91
N ALA A 72 -7.96 13.65 10.79
CA ALA A 72 -8.59 13.85 9.48
C ALA A 72 -7.83 14.87 8.60
N GLU A 73 -7.35 15.96 9.22
CA GLU A 73 -6.51 16.97 8.56
C GLU A 73 -5.20 16.38 8.02
N THR A 74 -4.49 15.57 8.81
CA THR A 74 -3.25 14.95 8.33
C THR A 74 -3.50 13.98 7.17
N VAL A 75 -4.64 13.29 7.17
CA VAL A 75 -5.04 12.41 6.06
C VAL A 75 -5.33 13.24 4.81
N GLU A 76 -6.04 14.36 4.93
CA GLU A 76 -6.27 15.28 3.81
C GLU A 76 -4.95 15.82 3.23
N ILE A 77 -3.99 16.19 4.08
CA ILE A 77 -2.67 16.63 3.63
C ILE A 77 -1.96 15.54 2.81
N TYR A 78 -2.03 14.28 3.24
CA TYR A 78 -1.47 13.15 2.49
C TYR A 78 -2.17 12.96 1.14
N GLU A 79 -3.49 13.07 1.09
CA GLU A 79 -4.24 12.97 -0.16
C GLU A 79 -3.92 14.13 -1.12
N GLN A 80 -3.84 15.37 -0.61
CA GLN A 80 -3.47 16.52 -1.44
C GLN A 80 -2.05 16.36 -2.00
N PHE A 81 -1.11 15.86 -1.18
CA PHE A 81 0.27 15.58 -1.60
C PHE A 81 0.31 14.63 -2.80
N VAL A 82 -0.48 13.56 -2.75
CA VAL A 82 -0.52 12.52 -3.78
C VAL A 82 -1.32 12.95 -5.02
N LEU A 83 -2.52 13.51 -4.83
CA LEU A 83 -3.48 13.75 -5.91
C LEU A 83 -3.38 15.13 -6.57
N LYS A 84 -2.86 16.15 -5.87
CA LYS A 84 -2.90 17.53 -6.38
C LYS A 84 -1.54 18.08 -6.79
N ALA A 85 -0.50 17.88 -5.97
CA ALA A 85 0.93 18.09 -6.26
C ALA A 85 1.71 18.13 -4.91
N PRO A 86 3.03 17.86 -4.91
CA PRO A 86 3.86 17.91 -3.71
C PRO A 86 4.24 19.34 -3.28
N THR A 87 3.25 20.23 -3.16
CA THR A 87 3.41 21.57 -2.57
C THR A 87 2.99 21.59 -1.10
N SER A 88 2.47 20.48 -0.58
CA SER A 88 2.05 20.33 0.81
C SER A 88 3.20 19.91 1.73
N ASN A 89 3.19 20.42 2.95
CA ASN A 89 4.13 20.14 4.05
C ASN A 89 3.93 18.73 4.67
N ALA A 90 3.60 17.73 3.85
CA ALA A 90 3.19 16.40 4.27
C ALA A 90 4.29 15.58 4.98
N ASN A 91 5.54 16.05 4.99
CA ASN A 91 6.71 15.31 5.49
C ASN A 91 6.88 13.94 4.79
N LEU A 92 6.36 13.79 3.57
CA LEU A 92 6.47 12.59 2.74
C LEU A 92 7.57 12.74 1.70
N LYS A 93 8.26 11.65 1.38
CA LYS A 93 9.24 11.61 0.29
C LYS A 93 8.49 11.66 -1.05
N HIS A 94 9.03 12.40 -2.03
CA HIS A 94 8.43 12.52 -3.37
C HIS A 94 8.22 11.17 -4.09
N ILE A 95 9.11 10.19 -3.84
CA ILE A 95 9.03 8.85 -4.44
C ILE A 95 7.70 8.14 -4.14
N VAL A 96 7.03 8.50 -3.05
CA VAL A 96 5.71 7.96 -2.69
C VAL A 96 4.70 8.22 -3.80
N ILE A 97 4.72 9.38 -4.44
CA ILE A 97 3.79 9.73 -5.53
C ILE A 97 3.98 8.76 -6.71
N THR A 98 5.24 8.53 -7.12
CA THR A 98 5.58 7.60 -8.18
C THR A 98 5.09 6.19 -7.87
N VAL A 99 5.33 5.70 -6.65
CA VAL A 99 4.89 4.36 -6.24
C VAL A 99 3.37 4.23 -6.20
N VAL A 100 2.65 5.27 -5.75
CA VAL A 100 1.18 5.28 -5.75
C VAL A 100 0.66 5.19 -7.19
N SER A 101 1.13 6.04 -8.10
CA SER A 101 0.73 6.02 -9.50
C SER A 101 1.00 4.67 -10.16
N LEU A 102 2.17 4.07 -9.94
CA LEU A 102 2.53 2.78 -10.51
C LEU A 102 1.60 1.64 -10.08
N THR A 103 1.09 1.70 -8.85
CA THR A 103 0.23 0.63 -8.31
C THR A 103 -1.26 0.87 -8.58
N GLU A 104 -1.64 2.00 -9.18
CA GLU A 104 -3.05 2.36 -9.46
C GLU A 104 -3.73 1.37 -10.41
N HIS A 105 -3.03 0.95 -11.47
CA HIS A 105 -3.54 0.00 -12.47
C HIS A 105 -3.94 -1.37 -11.90
N LEU A 106 -3.55 -1.70 -10.66
CA LEU A 106 -3.95 -2.94 -10.00
C LEU A 106 -5.41 -2.93 -9.52
N ASP A 107 -6.04 -1.77 -9.40
CA ASP A 107 -7.33 -1.61 -8.73
C ASP A 107 -8.46 -2.34 -9.43
N ASP A 108 -8.56 -2.16 -10.74
CA ASP A 108 -9.60 -2.77 -11.54
C ASP A 108 -9.39 -4.28 -11.62
N PHE A 109 -8.15 -4.71 -11.83
CA PHE A 109 -7.79 -6.13 -11.84
C PHE A 109 -8.13 -6.82 -10.51
N TRP A 110 -7.84 -6.18 -9.37
CA TRP A 110 -8.16 -6.74 -8.07
C TRP A 110 -9.66 -6.90 -7.84
N LYS A 111 -10.51 -6.07 -8.44
CA LYS A 111 -11.97 -6.18 -8.28
C LYS A 111 -12.59 -7.34 -9.07
N LEU A 112 -11.89 -7.91 -10.06
CA LEU A 112 -12.43 -8.95 -10.94
C LEU A 112 -12.62 -10.32 -10.27
N ASN A 113 -11.87 -10.62 -9.19
CA ASN A 113 -11.89 -11.94 -8.55
C ASN A 113 -12.00 -11.82 -7.03
N ASP A 114 -12.97 -12.51 -6.43
CA ASP A 114 -13.16 -12.50 -4.97
C ASP A 114 -12.58 -13.74 -4.25
N TYR A 115 -11.84 -14.60 -4.95
CA TYR A 115 -11.21 -15.78 -4.34
C TYR A 115 -10.17 -15.45 -3.27
N PRO A 116 -9.21 -14.52 -3.48
CA PRO A 116 -8.24 -14.20 -2.45
C PRO A 116 -8.87 -13.29 -1.39
N TYR A 117 -8.82 -13.68 -0.13
CA TYR A 117 -9.33 -12.86 0.98
C TYR A 117 -8.65 -11.48 1.03
N TRP A 118 -7.33 -11.45 0.85
CA TRP A 118 -6.53 -10.23 0.78
C TRP A 118 -5.71 -10.17 -0.52
N ARG A 119 -5.61 -8.96 -1.07
CA ARG A 119 -4.71 -8.57 -2.17
C ARG A 119 -3.89 -7.38 -1.69
N TYR A 120 -2.57 -7.44 -1.81
CA TYR A 120 -1.73 -6.34 -1.33
C TYR A 120 -0.40 -6.20 -2.05
N VAL A 121 0.08 -4.95 -2.10
CA VAL A 121 1.41 -4.58 -2.59
C VAL A 121 2.16 -3.84 -1.49
N ALA A 122 3.44 -4.16 -1.28
CA ALA A 122 4.33 -3.34 -0.46
C ALA A 122 5.62 -3.00 -1.19
N THR A 123 6.17 -1.86 -0.81
CA THR A 123 7.42 -1.30 -1.31
C THR A 123 8.34 -0.93 -0.15
N ARG A 124 9.65 -0.91 -0.39
CA ARG A 124 10.64 -0.48 0.62
C ARG A 124 10.59 1.03 0.88
N GLU A 125 10.02 1.78 -0.06
CA GLU A 125 9.71 3.21 0.01
C GLU A 125 8.59 3.52 1.01
N GLY A 126 7.96 2.49 1.58
CA GLY A 126 7.00 2.62 2.67
C GLY A 126 5.56 2.79 2.23
N VAL A 127 5.23 2.46 0.98
CA VAL A 127 3.83 2.38 0.51
C VAL A 127 3.33 0.96 0.63
N PHE A 128 2.20 0.79 1.31
CA PHE A 128 1.47 -0.47 1.43
C PHE A 128 0.04 -0.30 0.92
N LYS A 129 -0.36 -1.03 -0.11
CA LYS A 129 -1.70 -1.01 -0.70
C LYS A 129 -2.41 -2.33 -0.38
N ILE A 130 -3.67 -2.28 0.03
CA ILE A 130 -4.47 -3.48 0.36
C ILE A 130 -5.91 -3.39 -0.14
N TYR A 131 -6.42 -4.52 -0.62
CA TYR A 131 -7.82 -4.75 -1.00
C TYR A 131 -8.35 -6.05 -0.36
N PRO A 132 -9.61 -6.10 0.12
CA PRO A 132 -10.52 -4.97 0.32
C PRO A 132 -9.92 -3.90 1.24
N GLY A 133 -10.41 -2.67 1.13
CA GLY A 133 -9.95 -1.56 1.95
C GLY A 133 -10.23 -1.80 3.43
N THR A 134 -9.25 -1.57 4.31
CA THR A 134 -9.43 -1.77 5.76
C THR A 134 -8.56 -0.83 6.58
N VAL A 135 -9.00 -0.53 7.80
CA VAL A 135 -8.19 0.23 8.77
C VAL A 135 -7.04 -0.64 9.28
N LEU A 136 -5.82 -0.15 9.05
CA LEU A 136 -4.58 -0.81 9.42
C LEU A 136 -4.02 -0.28 10.75
N PRO A 137 -3.36 -1.14 11.55
CA PRO A 137 -2.63 -0.68 12.74
C PRO A 137 -1.56 0.35 12.39
N LYS A 138 -1.40 1.38 13.21
CA LYS A 138 -0.42 2.45 12.97
C LYS A 138 1.01 1.92 12.82
N ASN A 139 1.39 0.95 13.65
CA ASN A 139 2.70 0.28 13.64
C ASN A 139 2.79 -0.91 12.67
N TYR A 140 1.81 -1.11 11.79
CA TYR A 140 1.91 -2.17 10.79
C TYR A 140 3.01 -1.84 9.78
N ASP A 141 4.05 -2.67 9.78
CA ASP A 141 5.11 -2.64 8.79
C ASP A 141 5.05 -3.92 7.92
N PRO A 142 4.88 -3.80 6.59
CA PRO A 142 4.86 -4.95 5.68
C PRO A 142 6.25 -5.55 5.44
N ILE A 143 7.36 -4.79 5.52
CA ILE A 143 8.66 -5.28 5.06
C ILE A 143 9.25 -6.34 5.99
N ILE A 144 8.80 -6.36 7.24
CA ILE A 144 9.17 -7.36 8.24
C ILE A 144 8.25 -8.58 8.23
N ARG A 145 7.26 -8.63 7.34
CA ARG A 145 6.27 -9.73 7.29
C ARG A 145 6.83 -10.91 6.53
N ARG A 146 6.44 -12.12 6.96
CA ARG A 146 6.88 -13.39 6.37
C ARG A 146 6.74 -13.40 4.85
N TRP A 147 5.60 -12.96 4.32
CA TRP A 147 5.39 -12.90 2.87
C TRP A 147 6.34 -11.95 2.13
N PHE A 148 6.71 -10.83 2.75
CA PHE A 148 7.60 -9.86 2.13
C PHE A 148 9.01 -10.42 2.07
N LEU A 149 9.49 -10.93 3.21
CA LEU A 149 10.79 -11.58 3.33
C LEU A 149 10.90 -12.81 2.42
N SER A 150 9.83 -13.62 2.32
CA SER A 150 9.79 -14.79 1.45
C SER A 150 9.85 -14.41 -0.02
N ALA A 151 9.09 -13.41 -0.47
CA ALA A 151 9.17 -12.97 -1.87
C ALA A 151 10.56 -12.39 -2.17
N GLU A 152 11.07 -11.53 -1.30
CA GLU A 152 12.38 -10.89 -1.50
C GLU A 152 13.53 -11.89 -1.57
N ALA A 153 13.51 -12.93 -0.73
CA ALA A 153 14.51 -13.99 -0.75
C ALA A 153 14.45 -14.86 -2.02
N ASN A 154 13.34 -14.84 -2.75
CA ASN A 154 13.11 -15.67 -3.95
C ASN A 154 12.77 -14.77 -5.15
N ASN A 155 13.68 -13.85 -5.47
CA ASN A 155 13.46 -12.80 -6.45
C ASN A 155 13.02 -13.35 -7.82
N GLY A 156 11.85 -12.94 -8.30
CA GLY A 156 11.25 -13.32 -9.58
C GLY A 156 10.32 -14.53 -9.49
N ASP A 157 10.47 -15.36 -8.46
CA ASP A 157 9.70 -16.57 -8.28
C ASP A 157 8.36 -16.33 -7.58
N LEU A 158 7.42 -17.22 -7.87
CA LEU A 158 6.12 -17.25 -7.20
C LEU A 158 6.23 -18.16 -5.97
N VAL A 159 6.11 -17.59 -4.78
CA VAL A 159 6.33 -18.29 -3.50
C VAL A 159 5.04 -18.37 -2.70
N LEU A 160 4.77 -19.56 -2.15
CA LEU A 160 3.74 -19.77 -1.13
C LEU A 160 4.37 -19.81 0.26
N THR A 161 3.94 -18.94 1.16
CA THR A 161 4.43 -18.94 2.55
C THR A 161 3.87 -20.11 3.35
N PRO A 162 4.60 -20.64 4.35
CA PRO A 162 4.00 -21.50 5.39
C PRO A 162 2.86 -20.78 6.14
N PRO A 163 1.85 -21.50 6.66
CA PRO A 163 0.73 -20.89 7.40
C PRO A 163 1.19 -19.95 8.51
N TYR A 164 0.51 -18.81 8.66
CA TYR A 164 0.75 -17.87 9.74
C TYR A 164 -0.52 -17.12 10.14
N VAL A 165 -0.53 -16.53 11.34
CA VAL A 165 -1.66 -15.73 11.82
C VAL A 165 -1.71 -14.39 11.08
N ASP A 166 -2.85 -14.12 10.45
CA ASP A 166 -3.09 -12.89 9.72
C ASP A 166 -3.07 -11.66 10.64
N ALA A 167 -2.31 -10.64 10.21
CA ALA A 167 -2.22 -9.38 10.92
C ALA A 167 -3.50 -8.55 10.85
N PHE A 168 -4.40 -8.89 9.94
CA PHE A 168 -5.66 -8.20 9.73
C PHE A 168 -6.86 -8.92 10.36
N GLY A 169 -6.63 -10.06 11.01
CA GLY A 169 -7.62 -10.76 11.83
C GLY A 169 -8.48 -11.76 11.06
N SER A 170 -8.05 -12.24 9.88
CA SER A 170 -8.75 -13.29 9.13
C SER A 170 -8.45 -14.72 9.62
N GLY A 171 -7.70 -14.88 10.71
CA GLY A 171 -7.30 -16.19 11.24
C GLY A 171 -5.94 -16.65 10.69
N VAL A 172 -5.79 -17.94 10.42
CA VAL A 172 -4.57 -18.51 9.82
C VAL A 172 -4.66 -18.40 8.31
N VAL A 173 -3.61 -17.87 7.67
CA VAL A 173 -3.55 -17.67 6.23
C VAL A 173 -2.28 -18.26 5.62
N LEU A 174 -2.40 -18.61 4.34
CA LEU A 174 -1.29 -18.85 3.42
C LEU A 174 -1.24 -17.68 2.45
N THR A 175 -0.04 -17.22 2.10
CA THR A 175 0.13 -16.11 1.16
C THR A 175 0.95 -16.56 -0.05
N LEU A 176 0.36 -16.36 -1.23
CA LEU A 176 1.06 -16.42 -2.50
C LEU A 176 1.66 -15.03 -2.82
N CYS A 177 2.98 -14.96 -2.92
CA CYS A 177 3.75 -13.72 -3.05
C CYS A 177 4.81 -13.83 -4.15
N LYS A 178 5.15 -12.70 -4.77
CA LYS A 178 6.18 -12.60 -5.82
C LYS A 178 6.78 -11.20 -5.83
N THR A 179 8.07 -11.08 -6.16
CA THR A 179 8.68 -9.78 -6.43
C THR A 179 8.35 -9.31 -7.84
N VAL A 180 8.17 -8.00 -7.99
CA VAL A 180 8.04 -7.30 -9.26
C VAL A 180 9.19 -6.32 -9.36
N VAL A 181 10.00 -6.51 -10.38
CA VAL A 181 11.08 -5.60 -10.75
C VAL A 181 10.60 -4.80 -11.95
N VAL A 182 10.77 -3.49 -11.89
CA VAL A 182 10.57 -2.62 -13.05
C VAL A 182 11.74 -2.90 -14.01
N GLN A 183 11.45 -3.50 -15.17
CA GLN A 183 12.45 -3.62 -16.24
C GLN A 183 12.51 -2.30 -17.00
N ASN A 184 13.70 -1.72 -17.13
CA ASN A 184 13.91 -0.63 -18.09
C ASN A 184 13.70 -1.19 -19.49
N GLY A 185 12.64 -0.76 -20.18
CA GLY A 185 12.46 -1.02 -21.60
C GLY A 185 13.67 -0.47 -22.35
N SER A 186 14.50 -1.36 -22.89
CA SER A 186 15.44 -1.00 -23.94
C SER A 186 14.64 -0.94 -25.23
N VAL A 187 14.70 0.22 -25.91
CA VAL A 187 14.20 0.41 -27.27
C VAL A 187 14.80 -0.62 -28.21
#